data_AF-A0A4Q4ZTK0-F1
#
_entry.id   AF-A0A4Q4ZTK0-F1
#
_cell.length_a   1.000
_cell.length_b   1.000
_cell.length_c   1.000
_cell.angle_alpha   90.00
_cell.angle_beta   90.00
_cell.angle_gamma   90.00
#
_symmetry.space_group_name_H-M   'P 1'
#
loop_
_entity.id
_entity.type
_entity.pdbx_description
1 polymer ?
#
loop_
_entity_poly.entity_id
_entity_poly.type
_entity_poly.pdbx_seq_one_letter_code
_entity_poly.pdbx_strand_id
1 'polypeptide(L)'
;MLKMTTEATARAFMESPHFAVVGASSNPAKFGNKIFAWYLQRSLPVTPINPRSATVEAGGSSHTALPSLSALPDPKRTSVSVVTPPPATLGALREARELGVPAVWLQPGTFDDEVLRFAREDYGGEVVAGMEGGTRGGEGWCVLVDGDRALKAVGKLTAKEDIKNISGVVSYASWSDLIRSSRRISRHTCIASILIREDSLLHRDTARDRRDERQYERRYGKDGPEEGDPERYPFLAFPPIPPQVGEGSGVRVLELSLELEARAASVSVPIETHLP
;
A
#
# COMPACT_ATOMS: atom_id res chain seq x y z
N MET A 1 7.03 -33.02 -5.78
CA MET A 1 6.06 -32.45 -4.82
C MET A 1 5.64 -31.11 -5.39
N LEU A 2 4.35 -30.90 -5.68
CA LEU A 2 3.85 -29.61 -6.17
C LEU A 2 4.18 -28.51 -5.15
N LYS A 3 4.90 -27.48 -5.59
CA LYS A 3 5.28 -26.36 -4.72
C LYS A 3 4.07 -25.45 -4.55
N MET A 4 3.46 -25.49 -3.36
CA MET A 4 2.27 -24.71 -3.04
C MET A 4 2.65 -23.34 -2.51
N THR A 5 1.87 -22.31 -2.85
CA THR A 5 2.09 -20.95 -2.35
C THR A 5 1.79 -20.84 -0.86
N THR A 6 2.64 -20.12 -0.13
CA THR A 6 2.46 -19.79 1.29
C THR A 6 2.86 -18.35 1.60
N GLU A 7 2.59 -17.86 2.81
CA GLU A 7 3.13 -16.58 3.27
C GLU A 7 4.66 -16.52 3.24
N ALA A 8 5.35 -17.67 3.40
CA ALA A 8 6.80 -17.72 3.25
C ALA A 8 7.24 -17.43 1.81
N THR A 9 6.52 -17.95 0.82
CA THR A 9 6.74 -17.67 -0.61
C THR A 9 6.57 -16.18 -0.92
N ALA A 10 5.50 -15.56 -0.38
CA ALA A 10 5.26 -14.12 -0.54
C ALA A 10 6.34 -13.25 0.12
N ARG A 11 6.85 -13.67 1.29
CA ARG A 11 8.01 -13.01 1.93
C ARG A 11 9.27 -13.13 1.07
N ALA A 12 9.61 -14.33 0.63
CA ALA A 12 10.78 -14.58 -0.22
C ALA A 12 10.74 -13.73 -1.50
N PHE A 13 9.57 -13.58 -2.12
CA PHE A 13 9.41 -12.68 -3.26
C PHE A 13 9.85 -11.23 -2.94
N MET A 14 9.51 -10.74 -1.75
CA MET A 14 9.83 -9.37 -1.30
C MET A 14 11.27 -9.20 -0.85
N GLU A 15 12.08 -10.26 -0.70
CA GLU A 15 13.48 -10.16 -0.29
C GLU A 15 14.38 -9.59 -1.39
N SER A 16 14.00 -9.73 -2.67
CA SER A 16 14.78 -9.21 -3.80
C SER A 16 15.01 -7.69 -3.72
N PRO A 17 16.22 -7.20 -4.05
CA PRO A 17 16.54 -5.78 -4.05
C PRO A 17 15.88 -5.01 -5.20
N HIS A 18 15.56 -5.68 -6.31
CA HIS A 18 14.93 -5.09 -7.48
C HIS A 18 13.61 -5.79 -7.79
N PHE A 19 12.72 -5.05 -8.45
CA PHE A 19 11.42 -5.54 -8.90
C PHE A 19 11.18 -5.19 -10.36
N ALA A 20 10.37 -5.98 -11.03
CA ALA A 20 9.87 -5.65 -12.36
C ALA A 20 8.37 -5.93 -12.48
N VAL A 21 7.67 -5.17 -13.33
CA VAL A 21 6.24 -5.37 -13.60
C VAL A 21 6.04 -5.69 -15.08
N VAL A 22 5.76 -6.95 -15.37
CA VAL A 22 5.39 -7.42 -16.72
C VAL A 22 3.93 -7.12 -16.98
N GLY A 23 3.67 -6.38 -18.05
CA GLY A 23 2.33 -5.86 -18.35
C GLY A 23 2.08 -4.47 -17.77
N ALA A 24 3.13 -3.73 -17.40
CA ALA A 24 3.03 -2.33 -17.00
C ALA A 24 2.37 -1.48 -18.10
N SER A 25 1.61 -0.46 -17.71
CA SER A 25 0.85 0.38 -18.65
C SER A 25 0.75 1.81 -18.14
N SER A 26 0.71 2.79 -19.05
CA SER A 26 0.41 4.20 -18.75
C SER A 26 -1.07 4.47 -18.48
N ASN A 27 -1.95 3.50 -18.71
CA ASN A 27 -3.39 3.68 -18.52
C ASN A 27 -3.78 3.41 -17.05
N PRO A 28 -4.21 4.43 -16.26
CA PRO A 28 -4.54 4.28 -14.84
C PRO A 28 -5.68 3.30 -14.53
N ALA A 29 -6.55 3.03 -15.52
CA ALA A 29 -7.64 2.08 -15.36
C ALA A 29 -7.13 0.62 -15.31
N LYS A 30 -5.96 0.35 -15.91
CA LYS A 30 -5.40 -1.01 -16.02
C LYS A 30 -4.64 -1.41 -14.76
N PHE A 31 -4.75 -2.67 -14.38
CA PHE A 31 -4.02 -3.23 -13.23
C PHE A 31 -2.51 -3.10 -13.34
N GLY A 32 -1.94 -3.21 -14.54
CA GLY A 32 -0.51 -3.00 -14.76
C GLY A 32 -0.03 -1.62 -14.33
N ASN A 33 -0.86 -0.57 -14.48
CA ASN A 33 -0.55 0.76 -13.96
C ASN A 33 -0.65 0.81 -12.43
N LYS A 34 -1.76 0.28 -11.87
CA LYS A 34 -2.02 0.29 -10.42
C LYS A 34 -0.92 -0.45 -9.64
N ILE A 35 -0.48 -1.60 -10.15
CA ILE A 35 0.58 -2.40 -9.54
C ILE A 35 1.92 -1.70 -9.66
N PHE A 36 2.25 -1.16 -10.84
CA PHE A 36 3.49 -0.40 -10.99
C PHE A 36 3.52 0.83 -10.05
N ALA A 37 2.42 1.58 -9.96
CA ALA A 37 2.28 2.69 -9.01
C ALA A 37 2.38 2.24 -7.55
N TRP A 38 1.87 1.06 -7.19
CA TRP A 38 1.99 0.50 -5.84
C TRP A 38 3.46 0.33 -5.40
N TYR A 39 4.32 -0.16 -6.31
CA TYR A 39 5.76 -0.28 -6.05
C TYR A 39 6.41 1.10 -5.91
N LEU A 40 6.07 2.04 -6.80
CA LEU A 40 6.62 3.41 -6.77
C LEU A 40 6.27 4.15 -5.48
N GLN A 41 5.03 4.04 -5.00
CA GLN A 41 4.57 4.66 -3.75
C GLN A 41 5.35 4.15 -2.53
N ARG A 42 5.83 2.91 -2.59
CA ARG A 42 6.65 2.29 -1.53
C ARG A 42 8.14 2.51 -1.73
N SER A 43 8.52 3.37 -2.69
CA SER A 43 9.92 3.66 -3.02
C SER A 43 10.73 2.40 -3.33
N LEU A 44 10.07 1.37 -3.87
CA LEU A 44 10.73 0.12 -4.26
C LEU A 44 11.39 0.29 -5.64
N PRO A 45 12.63 -0.20 -5.86
CA PRO A 45 13.28 -0.15 -7.16
C PRO A 45 12.55 -1.04 -8.17
N VAL A 46 11.68 -0.45 -8.99
CA VAL A 46 10.81 -1.19 -9.92
C VAL A 46 11.04 -0.76 -11.37
N THR A 47 11.14 -1.73 -12.27
CA THR A 47 11.27 -1.50 -13.71
C THR A 47 10.01 -1.94 -14.46
N PRO A 48 9.35 -1.08 -15.25
CA PRO A 48 8.22 -1.48 -16.06
C PRO A 48 8.67 -2.28 -17.29
N ILE A 49 8.01 -3.40 -17.57
CA ILE A 49 8.24 -4.22 -18.77
C ILE A 49 7.01 -4.14 -19.67
N ASN A 50 7.19 -3.60 -20.88
CA ASN A 50 6.15 -3.44 -21.88
C ASN A 50 6.74 -3.42 -23.31
N PRO A 51 6.58 -4.47 -24.12
CA PRO A 51 7.11 -4.52 -25.49
C PRO A 51 6.45 -3.50 -26.44
N ARG A 52 5.30 -2.92 -26.08
CA ARG A 52 4.53 -2.01 -26.95
C ARG A 52 4.80 -0.54 -26.68
N SER A 53 5.53 -0.21 -25.61
CA SER A 53 5.80 1.18 -25.25
C SER A 53 7.16 1.27 -24.57
N ALA A 54 8.01 2.17 -25.05
CA ALA A 54 9.31 2.45 -24.45
C ALA A 54 9.21 3.26 -23.13
N THR A 55 8.00 3.75 -22.82
CA THR A 55 7.74 4.60 -21.65
C THR A 55 6.44 4.19 -20.97
N VAL A 56 6.40 4.25 -19.63
CA VAL A 56 5.21 4.06 -18.80
C VAL A 56 5.02 5.26 -17.88
N GLU A 57 3.84 5.88 -17.94
CA GLU A 57 3.44 6.98 -17.05
C GLU A 57 2.73 6.43 -15.81
N ALA A 58 3.29 6.68 -14.62
CA ALA A 58 2.67 6.28 -13.36
C ALA A 58 3.22 7.10 -12.19
N GLY A 59 2.39 7.33 -11.16
CA GLY A 59 2.79 8.08 -9.98
C GLY A 59 3.17 9.54 -10.27
N GLY A 60 2.65 10.12 -11.35
CA GLY A 60 2.97 11.49 -11.77
C GLY A 60 4.35 11.65 -12.42
N SER A 61 4.99 10.56 -12.84
CA SER A 61 6.30 10.59 -13.50
C SER A 61 6.37 9.59 -14.66
N SER A 62 7.30 9.85 -15.56
CA SER A 62 7.58 9.06 -16.75
C SER A 62 8.74 8.09 -16.48
N HIS A 63 8.55 6.82 -16.81
CA HIS A 63 9.54 5.75 -16.52
C HIS A 63 9.91 5.02 -17.79
N THR A 64 11.22 4.81 -18.02
CA THR A 64 11.71 4.00 -19.14
C THR A 64 11.25 2.56 -18.97
N ALA A 65 10.52 2.05 -19.97
CA ALA A 65 10.06 0.68 -20.02
C ALA A 65 10.97 -0.17 -20.89
N LEU A 66 11.26 -1.37 -20.40
CA LEU A 66 12.03 -2.35 -21.14
C LEU A 66 11.11 -3.25 -21.98
N PRO A 67 11.58 -3.74 -23.14
CA PRO A 67 10.75 -4.56 -24.01
C PRO A 67 10.51 -5.97 -23.49
N SER A 68 11.45 -6.52 -22.70
CA SER A 68 11.36 -7.87 -22.13
C SER A 68 12.20 -8.00 -20.85
N LEU A 69 12.13 -9.16 -20.18
CA LEU A 69 12.92 -9.42 -18.97
C LEU A 69 14.42 -9.56 -19.27
N SER A 70 14.79 -10.02 -20.47
CA SER A 70 16.18 -10.17 -20.90
C SER A 70 16.93 -8.85 -20.97
N ALA A 71 16.22 -7.72 -21.03
CA ALA A 71 16.81 -6.39 -20.99
C ALA A 71 17.07 -5.88 -19.56
N LEU A 72 16.68 -6.63 -18.52
CA LEU A 72 16.95 -6.25 -17.14
C LEU A 72 18.47 -6.29 -16.86
N PRO A 73 19.00 -5.31 -16.11
CA PRO A 73 20.43 -5.27 -15.79
C PRO A 73 20.86 -6.38 -14.81
N ASP A 74 19.98 -6.82 -13.92
CA ASP A 74 20.28 -7.84 -12.88
C ASP A 74 19.07 -8.76 -12.64
N PRO A 75 18.71 -9.63 -13.60
CA PRO A 75 17.51 -10.47 -13.49
C PRO A 75 17.58 -11.44 -12.31
N LYS A 76 18.78 -11.91 -11.93
CA LYS A 76 19.00 -12.84 -10.81
C LYS A 76 18.72 -12.23 -9.43
N ARG A 77 18.66 -10.89 -9.35
CA ARG A 77 18.31 -10.15 -8.12
C ARG A 77 17.01 -9.35 -8.28
N THR A 78 16.21 -9.68 -9.29
CA THR A 78 14.95 -8.99 -9.59
C THR A 78 13.76 -9.94 -9.41
N SER A 79 12.83 -9.62 -8.51
CA SER A 79 11.54 -10.34 -8.42
C SER A 79 10.52 -9.75 -9.39
N VAL A 80 9.69 -10.58 -10.03
CA VAL A 80 8.82 -10.12 -11.15
C VAL A 80 7.34 -10.27 -10.82
N SER A 81 6.59 -9.17 -10.84
CA SER A 81 5.11 -9.19 -10.87
C SER A 81 4.60 -9.31 -12.30
N VAL A 82 3.71 -10.26 -12.54
CA VAL A 82 3.13 -10.51 -13.87
C VAL A 82 1.64 -10.13 -13.86
N VAL A 83 1.24 -9.33 -14.84
CA VAL A 83 -0.12 -8.76 -14.98
C VAL A 83 -0.67 -8.96 -16.41
N THR A 84 -0.16 -9.96 -17.13
CA THR A 84 -0.51 -10.27 -18.52
C THR A 84 -1.51 -11.43 -18.62
N PRO A 85 -2.24 -11.58 -19.75
CA PRO A 85 -3.07 -12.76 -19.98
C PRO A 85 -2.25 -14.07 -20.01
N PRO A 86 -2.87 -15.24 -19.75
CA PRO A 86 -2.15 -16.51 -19.58
C PRO A 86 -1.14 -16.88 -20.68
N PRO A 87 -1.42 -16.71 -21.99
CA PRO A 87 -0.44 -17.04 -23.02
C PRO A 87 0.84 -16.20 -22.93
N ALA A 88 0.70 -14.90 -22.62
CA ALA A 88 1.83 -14.01 -22.44
C ALA A 88 2.55 -14.26 -21.11
N THR A 89 1.80 -14.63 -20.05
CA THR A 89 2.37 -15.03 -18.76
C THR A 89 3.26 -16.25 -18.90
N LEU A 90 2.84 -17.28 -19.64
CA LEU A 90 3.65 -18.48 -19.86
C LEU A 90 4.98 -18.14 -20.57
N GLY A 91 4.94 -17.26 -21.58
CA GLY A 91 6.15 -16.77 -22.25
C GLY A 91 7.09 -16.03 -21.29
N ALA A 92 6.54 -15.12 -20.47
CA ALA A 92 7.30 -14.39 -19.47
C ALA A 92 7.90 -15.30 -18.40
N LEU A 93 7.20 -16.36 -17.98
CA LEU A 93 7.72 -17.35 -17.02
C LEU A 93 8.89 -18.17 -17.60
N ARG A 94 8.82 -18.54 -18.88
CA ARG A 94 9.93 -19.22 -19.56
C ARG A 94 11.16 -18.33 -19.64
N GLU A 95 11.00 -17.08 -20.07
CA GLU A 95 12.08 -16.09 -20.11
C GLU A 95 12.66 -15.85 -18.70
N ALA A 96 11.81 -15.64 -17.70
CA ALA A 96 12.22 -15.43 -16.31
C ALA A 96 13.05 -16.61 -15.77
N ARG A 97 12.63 -17.85 -16.06
CA ARG A 97 13.36 -19.08 -15.68
C ARG A 97 14.74 -19.12 -16.33
N GLU A 98 14.83 -18.86 -17.63
CA GLU A 98 16.10 -18.86 -18.38
C GLU A 98 17.09 -17.83 -17.83
N LEU A 99 16.60 -16.68 -17.40
CA LEU A 99 17.42 -15.61 -16.82
C LEU A 99 17.77 -15.83 -15.34
N GLY A 100 17.19 -16.84 -14.70
CA GLY A 100 17.40 -17.14 -13.29
C GLY A 100 16.73 -16.13 -12.35
N VAL A 101 15.57 -15.59 -12.74
CA VAL A 101 14.74 -14.76 -11.87
C VAL A 101 14.35 -15.57 -10.63
N PRO A 102 14.62 -15.07 -9.41
CA PRO A 102 14.46 -15.85 -8.18
C PRO A 102 13.00 -16.07 -7.79
N ALA A 103 12.13 -15.10 -8.07
CA ALA A 103 10.72 -15.18 -7.70
C ALA A 103 9.79 -14.43 -8.66
N VAL A 104 8.59 -14.98 -8.86
CA VAL A 104 7.49 -14.38 -9.62
C VAL A 104 6.22 -14.29 -8.79
N TRP A 105 5.44 -13.25 -9.04
CA TRP A 105 4.10 -13.08 -8.48
C TRP A 105 3.09 -12.98 -9.61
N LEU A 106 2.26 -14.00 -9.75
CA LEU A 106 1.20 -14.08 -10.75
C LEU A 106 -0.09 -13.52 -10.17
N GLN A 107 -0.51 -12.36 -10.70
CA GLN A 107 -1.73 -11.73 -10.25
C GLN A 107 -2.97 -12.55 -10.63
N PRO A 108 -4.11 -12.36 -9.94
CA PRO A 108 -5.37 -13.01 -10.32
C PRO A 108 -5.72 -12.73 -11.78
N GLY A 109 -6.16 -13.77 -12.51
CA GLY A 109 -6.50 -13.69 -13.92
C GLY A 109 -5.32 -13.77 -14.90
N THR A 110 -4.09 -13.94 -14.40
CA THR A 110 -2.88 -14.06 -15.26
C THR A 110 -2.48 -15.49 -15.55
N PHE A 111 -3.16 -16.47 -14.98
CA PHE A 111 -2.84 -17.88 -15.06
C PHE A 111 -4.09 -18.72 -15.37
N ASP A 112 -3.85 -19.83 -16.05
CA ASP A 112 -4.74 -20.97 -16.23
C ASP A 112 -4.03 -22.23 -15.72
N ASP A 113 -4.59 -23.41 -15.97
CA ASP A 113 -4.02 -24.69 -15.52
C ASP A 113 -2.63 -24.96 -16.12
N GLU A 114 -2.36 -24.52 -17.36
CA GLU A 114 -1.05 -24.68 -17.99
C GLU A 114 -0.02 -23.78 -17.32
N VAL A 115 -0.35 -22.50 -17.11
CA VAL A 115 0.53 -21.55 -16.42
C VAL A 115 0.84 -22.02 -15.00
N LEU A 116 -0.17 -22.46 -14.24
CA LEU A 116 0.03 -22.96 -12.88
C LEU A 116 0.87 -24.23 -12.83
N ARG A 117 0.68 -25.15 -13.77
CA ARG A 117 1.51 -26.36 -13.88
C ARG A 117 2.98 -25.98 -14.12
N PHE A 118 3.25 -25.17 -15.14
CA PHE A 118 4.62 -24.71 -15.43
C PHE A 118 5.24 -23.98 -14.23
N ALA A 119 4.48 -23.09 -13.60
CA ALA A 119 4.97 -22.31 -12.47
C ALA A 119 5.35 -23.19 -11.27
N ARG A 120 4.58 -24.25 -10.99
CA ARG A 120 4.79 -25.13 -9.83
C ARG A 120 5.83 -26.22 -10.06
N GLU A 121 5.95 -26.70 -11.30
CA GLU A 121 6.77 -27.86 -11.63
C GLU A 121 8.08 -27.48 -12.30
N ASP A 122 8.06 -26.49 -13.20
CA ASP A 122 9.19 -26.22 -14.09
C ASP A 122 9.96 -24.94 -13.76
N TYR A 123 9.30 -23.93 -13.17
CA TYR A 123 9.90 -22.59 -13.02
C TYR A 123 11.22 -22.57 -12.25
N GLY A 124 11.38 -23.40 -11.22
CA GLY A 124 12.62 -23.54 -10.45
C GLY A 124 12.87 -22.47 -9.38
N GLY A 125 12.16 -21.34 -9.41
CA GLY A 125 12.19 -20.29 -8.38
C GLY A 125 11.02 -20.33 -7.38
N GLU A 126 10.79 -19.22 -6.69
CA GLU A 126 9.59 -18.99 -5.87
C GLU A 126 8.44 -18.48 -6.74
N VAL A 127 7.24 -19.00 -6.53
CA VAL A 127 6.04 -18.62 -7.29
C VAL A 127 4.91 -18.28 -6.34
N VAL A 128 4.51 -17.01 -6.35
CA VAL A 128 3.31 -16.55 -5.65
C VAL A 128 2.15 -16.55 -6.64
N ALA A 129 1.27 -17.53 -6.54
CA ALA A 129 0.11 -17.69 -7.44
C ALA A 129 -1.03 -18.47 -6.78
N GLY A 130 -2.18 -18.51 -7.45
CA GLY A 130 -3.31 -19.34 -7.05
C GLY A 130 -4.08 -18.82 -5.84
N MET A 131 -4.94 -19.69 -5.32
CA MET A 131 -5.86 -19.41 -4.21
C MET A 131 -5.35 -19.95 -2.87
N GLU A 132 -4.28 -20.73 -2.90
CA GLU A 132 -3.86 -21.51 -1.75
C GLU A 132 -3.00 -20.69 -0.79
N GLY A 133 -3.20 -20.93 0.51
CA GLY A 133 -2.36 -20.45 1.60
C GLY A 133 -2.41 -18.95 1.84
N GLY A 134 -2.82 -18.51 3.03
CA GLY A 134 -2.48 -17.20 3.61
C GLY A 134 -2.94 -15.90 2.92
N THR A 135 -3.40 -15.93 1.66
CA THR A 135 -3.90 -14.75 0.95
C THR A 135 -5.16 -14.19 1.61
N ARG A 136 -5.31 -12.87 1.59
CA ARG A 136 -6.55 -12.17 1.97
C ARG A 136 -7.42 -11.79 0.77
N GLY A 137 -6.94 -12.04 -0.45
CA GLY A 137 -7.66 -11.77 -1.70
C GLY A 137 -8.71 -12.85 -1.99
N GLY A 138 -9.91 -12.41 -2.40
CA GLY A 138 -11.00 -13.32 -2.78
C GLY A 138 -10.77 -14.08 -4.09
N GLU A 139 -9.77 -13.67 -4.87
CA GLU A 139 -9.41 -14.21 -6.19
C GLU A 139 -7.94 -14.70 -6.24
N GLY A 140 -7.32 -14.87 -5.07
CA GLY A 140 -5.95 -15.37 -4.93
C GLY A 140 -4.97 -14.31 -4.47
N TRP A 141 -3.68 -14.63 -4.57
CA TRP A 141 -2.59 -13.75 -4.15
C TRP A 141 -2.51 -12.47 -4.98
N CYS A 142 -2.63 -11.31 -4.34
CA CYS A 142 -2.59 -10.03 -5.04
C CYS A 142 -1.63 -9.07 -4.33
N VAL A 143 -0.66 -8.51 -5.03
CA VAL A 143 0.30 -7.56 -4.44
C VAL A 143 -0.38 -6.32 -3.82
N LEU A 144 -1.50 -5.87 -4.40
CA LEU A 144 -2.28 -4.74 -3.85
C LEU A 144 -3.00 -5.07 -2.54
N VAL A 145 -3.14 -6.36 -2.20
CA VAL A 145 -3.85 -6.85 -1.00
C VAL A 145 -2.88 -7.42 0.03
N ASP A 146 -1.90 -8.20 -0.44
CA ASP A 146 -0.98 -8.98 0.38
C ASP A 146 0.44 -8.40 0.41
N GLY A 147 0.80 -7.53 -0.53
CA GLY A 147 2.16 -7.03 -0.69
C GLY A 147 2.68 -6.27 0.52
N ASP A 148 1.87 -5.42 1.16
CA ASP A 148 2.28 -4.64 2.34
C ASP A 148 2.58 -5.56 3.53
N ARG A 149 1.79 -6.62 3.69
CA ARG A 149 2.01 -7.63 4.73
C ARG A 149 3.33 -8.36 4.48
N ALA A 150 3.59 -8.73 3.23
CA ALA A 150 4.83 -9.38 2.84
C ALA A 150 6.05 -8.46 3.03
N LEU A 151 5.95 -7.18 2.67
CA LEU A 151 7.03 -6.19 2.86
C LEU A 151 7.36 -5.93 4.32
N LYS A 152 6.34 -5.77 5.17
CA LYS A 152 6.52 -5.62 6.62
C LYS A 152 7.25 -6.82 7.21
N ALA A 153 6.90 -8.02 6.76
CA ALA A 153 7.49 -9.24 7.26
C ALA A 153 8.96 -9.44 6.86
N VAL A 154 9.46 -8.70 5.87
CA VAL A 154 10.90 -8.64 5.50
C VAL A 154 11.56 -7.32 5.93
N GLY A 155 10.88 -6.49 6.73
CA GLY A 155 11.42 -5.24 7.24
C GLY A 155 11.62 -4.12 6.20
N LYS A 156 11.05 -4.26 4.99
CA LYS A 156 11.16 -3.25 3.91
C LYS A 156 10.05 -2.19 3.94
N LEU A 157 9.13 -2.29 4.89
CA LEU A 157 8.07 -1.31 5.09
C LEU A 157 7.88 -1.10 6.59
N THR A 158 8.20 0.10 7.07
CA THR A 158 8.02 0.47 8.47
C THR A 158 6.61 0.99 8.74
N ALA A 159 6.17 0.95 10.00
CA ALA A 159 4.87 1.51 10.41
C ALA A 159 4.71 3.00 10.06
N LYS A 160 5.81 3.76 10.06
CA LYS A 160 5.80 5.19 9.69
C LYS A 160 5.57 5.39 8.19
N GLU A 161 6.22 4.56 7.37
CA GLU A 161 6.04 4.57 5.91
C GLU A 161 4.65 4.07 5.52
N ASP A 162 4.13 3.05 6.21
CA ASP A 162 2.75 2.61 6.07
C ASP A 162 1.74 3.73 6.29
N ILE A 163 1.85 4.46 7.41
CA ILE A 163 0.94 5.56 7.76
C ILE A 163 1.05 6.68 6.70
N LYS A 164 2.27 7.02 6.28
CA LYS A 164 2.49 8.01 5.21
C LYS A 164 1.79 7.57 3.92
N ASN A 165 1.93 6.31 3.53
CA ASN A 165 1.33 5.77 2.31
C ASN A 165 -0.21 5.77 2.37
N ILE A 166 -0.80 5.46 3.53
CA ILE A 166 -2.26 5.56 3.74
C ILE A 166 -2.72 7.02 3.63
N SER A 167 -2.01 7.95 4.27
CA SER A 167 -2.37 9.38 4.24
C SER A 167 -2.22 10.02 2.86
N GLY A 168 -1.30 9.55 2.01
CA GLY A 168 -1.13 10.03 0.64
C GLY A 168 -2.19 9.54 -0.35
N VAL A 169 -2.91 8.46 -0.01
CA VAL A 169 -4.06 7.95 -0.80
C VAL A 169 -5.36 8.69 -0.43
N VAL A 170 -5.42 9.24 0.78
CA VAL A 170 -6.60 9.94 1.32
C VAL A 170 -6.40 11.45 1.23
N SER A 171 -6.78 12.05 0.10
CA SER A 171 -7.12 13.48 0.09
C SER A 171 -8.41 13.67 0.88
N TYR A 172 -8.37 14.50 1.94
CA TYR A 172 -9.49 14.75 2.85
C TYR A 172 -10.77 15.28 2.17
N ALA A 173 -10.67 15.75 0.92
CA ALA A 173 -11.82 16.25 0.15
C ALA A 173 -12.76 15.14 -0.37
N SER A 174 -12.31 13.87 -0.47
CA SER A 174 -13.08 12.80 -1.13
C SER A 174 -13.86 11.88 -0.17
N TRP A 175 -13.59 11.95 1.14
CA TRP A 175 -14.16 10.98 2.11
C TRP A 175 -15.68 11.16 2.31
N SER A 176 -16.17 12.41 2.32
CA SER A 176 -17.61 12.71 2.44
C SER A 176 -18.41 12.31 1.21
N ASP A 177 -17.79 12.31 0.02
CA ASP A 177 -18.45 11.97 -1.25
C ASP A 177 -18.48 10.45 -1.48
N LEU A 178 -17.46 9.72 -1.00
CA LEU A 178 -17.42 8.26 -1.05
C LEU A 178 -18.46 7.62 -0.12
N ILE A 179 -18.69 8.21 1.06
CA ILE A 179 -19.71 7.74 2.03
C ILE A 179 -21.15 8.01 1.52
N ARG A 180 -21.37 9.05 0.70
CA ARG A 180 -22.69 9.30 0.09
C ARG A 180 -23.01 8.35 -1.06
N SER A 181 -22.01 7.90 -1.82
CA SER A 181 -22.20 7.00 -2.97
C SER A 181 -22.32 5.52 -2.60
N SER A 182 -21.93 5.11 -1.39
CA SER A 182 -21.90 3.70 -0.95
C SER A 182 -23.26 3.09 -0.59
N ARG A 183 -24.37 3.85 -0.68
CA ARG A 183 -25.74 3.29 -0.53
C ARG A 183 -26.28 2.59 -1.79
N ARG A 184 -25.48 2.45 -2.85
CA ARG A 184 -25.97 1.90 -4.13
C ARG A 184 -24.89 1.11 -4.90
N ILE A 185 -24.22 0.14 -4.28
CA ILE A 185 -23.32 -0.80 -5.01
C ILE A 185 -23.62 -2.25 -4.57
N SER A 186 -23.91 -3.08 -5.58
CA SER A 186 -24.28 -4.49 -5.45
C SER A 186 -23.10 -5.36 -4.99
N ARG A 187 -23.42 -6.43 -4.25
CA ARG A 187 -22.56 -7.24 -3.37
C ARG A 187 -21.48 -8.15 -4.02
N HIS A 188 -20.99 -7.90 -5.24
CA HIS A 188 -20.28 -8.97 -5.99
C HIS A 188 -18.93 -8.61 -6.63
N THR A 189 -18.11 -7.71 -6.07
CA THR A 189 -16.72 -7.50 -6.54
C THR A 189 -15.73 -7.22 -5.40
N CYS A 190 -14.45 -7.55 -5.64
CA CYS A 190 -13.28 -7.36 -4.74
C CYS A 190 -13.20 -5.99 -4.03
N ILE A 191 -13.84 -4.95 -4.56
CA ILE A 191 -13.89 -3.60 -3.99
C ILE A 191 -14.83 -3.52 -2.77
N ALA A 192 -15.93 -4.27 -2.76
CA ALA A 192 -16.94 -4.19 -1.70
C ALA A 192 -16.41 -4.73 -0.35
N SER A 193 -15.53 -5.73 -0.38
CA SER A 193 -14.94 -6.34 0.82
C SER A 193 -13.89 -5.44 1.49
N ILE A 194 -13.21 -4.58 0.73
CA ILE A 194 -12.24 -3.60 1.24
C ILE A 194 -12.98 -2.48 1.99
N LEU A 195 -14.00 -1.91 1.36
CA LEU A 195 -14.77 -0.80 1.94
C LEU A 195 -15.58 -1.22 3.18
N ILE A 196 -16.16 -2.43 3.20
CA ILE A 196 -16.93 -2.91 4.35
C ILE A 196 -16.00 -3.25 5.54
N ARG A 197 -14.76 -3.70 5.28
CA ARG A 197 -13.82 -4.13 6.33
C ARG A 197 -13.08 -2.96 6.97
N GLU A 198 -12.74 -1.92 6.20
CA GLU A 198 -12.16 -0.69 6.75
C GLU A 198 -13.15 0.05 7.66
N ASP A 199 -14.42 0.13 7.25
CA ASP A 199 -15.46 0.78 8.05
C ASP A 199 -15.73 0.02 9.36
N SER A 200 -15.71 -1.32 9.32
CA SER A 200 -15.93 -2.15 10.52
C SER A 200 -14.72 -2.28 11.45
N LEU A 201 -13.49 -2.02 10.98
CA LEU A 201 -12.30 -1.88 11.83
C LEU A 201 -12.25 -0.50 12.50
N LEU A 202 -12.53 0.57 11.76
CA LEU A 202 -12.64 1.94 12.31
C LEU A 202 -13.73 2.02 13.40
N HIS A 203 -14.89 1.39 13.16
CA HIS A 203 -15.98 1.34 14.14
C HIS A 203 -15.66 0.45 15.35
N ARG A 204 -14.82 -0.58 15.22
CA ARG A 204 -14.40 -1.42 16.36
C ARG A 204 -13.37 -0.72 17.24
N ASP A 205 -12.41 -0.03 16.65
CA ASP A 205 -11.40 0.71 17.41
C ASP A 205 -12.02 1.91 18.12
N THR A 206 -12.88 2.69 17.45
CA THR A 206 -13.61 3.78 18.11
C THR A 206 -14.60 3.29 19.18
N ALA A 207 -15.22 2.11 19.00
CA ALA A 207 -16.11 1.53 20.01
C ALA A 207 -15.36 0.89 21.20
N ARG A 208 -14.09 0.51 21.01
CA ARG A 208 -13.19 0.05 22.07
C ARG A 208 -12.69 1.23 22.88
N ASP A 209 -12.23 2.28 22.20
CA ASP A 209 -11.75 3.53 22.80
C ASP A 209 -12.83 4.20 23.65
N ARG A 210 -14.05 4.34 23.11
CA ARG A 210 -15.21 4.85 23.87
C ARG A 210 -15.66 3.93 25.01
N ARG A 211 -15.34 2.63 24.97
CA ARG A 211 -15.65 1.70 26.08
C ARG A 211 -14.65 1.87 27.20
N ASP A 212 -13.38 2.00 26.86
CA ASP A 212 -12.28 2.22 27.80
C ASP A 212 -12.40 3.60 28.46
N GLU A 213 -12.78 4.64 27.71
CA GLU A 213 -13.08 5.99 28.22
C GLU A 213 -14.28 6.00 29.17
N ARG A 214 -15.40 5.38 28.80
CA ARG A 214 -16.57 5.23 29.71
C ARG A 214 -16.30 4.34 30.92
N GLN A 215 -15.34 3.43 30.82
CA GLN A 215 -14.93 2.60 31.96
C GLN A 215 -14.02 3.39 32.90
N TYR A 216 -13.18 4.27 32.36
CA TYR A 216 -12.34 5.19 33.10
C TYR A 216 -13.19 6.25 33.83
N GLU A 217 -14.08 6.96 33.13
CA GLU A 217 -14.98 7.96 33.72
C GLU A 217 -15.92 7.36 34.78
N ARG A 218 -16.37 6.11 34.61
CA ARG A 218 -17.16 5.41 35.64
C ARG A 218 -16.36 5.07 36.88
N ARG A 219 -15.06 4.82 36.72
CA ARG A 219 -14.19 4.41 37.82
C ARG A 219 -13.61 5.60 38.57
N TYR A 220 -13.41 6.73 37.90
CA TYR A 220 -12.69 7.89 38.45
C TYR A 220 -13.44 9.22 38.34
N GLY A 221 -14.67 9.24 37.82
CA GLY A 221 -15.38 10.48 37.52
C GLY A 221 -14.83 11.18 36.27
N LYS A 222 -15.55 12.19 35.77
CA LYS A 222 -15.11 12.98 34.59
C LYS A 222 -13.88 13.83 34.87
N ASP A 223 -13.70 14.22 36.13
CA ASP A 223 -12.61 15.09 36.56
C ASP A 223 -11.36 14.30 36.98
N GLY A 224 -11.40 12.96 36.88
CA GLY A 224 -10.31 12.08 37.33
C GLY A 224 -10.23 11.94 38.86
N PRO A 225 -9.33 11.10 39.38
CA PRO A 225 -9.22 10.90 40.83
C PRO A 225 -8.68 12.16 41.52
N GLU A 226 -9.32 12.58 42.61
CA GLU A 226 -8.79 13.62 43.50
C GLU A 226 -7.46 13.17 44.13
N GLU A 227 -6.47 14.04 44.11
CA GLU A 227 -5.10 13.74 44.53
C GLU A 227 -4.99 13.75 46.06
N GLY A 228 -4.73 12.58 46.66
CA GLY A 228 -4.28 12.49 48.07
C GLY A 228 -4.81 11.32 48.89
N ASP A 229 -4.23 10.13 48.72
CA ASP A 229 -3.98 9.16 49.82
C ASP A 229 -3.07 8.01 49.30
N PRO A 230 -1.79 7.94 49.70
CA PRO A 230 -0.84 6.97 49.14
C PRO A 230 -1.01 5.52 49.64
N GLU A 231 -1.92 5.22 50.56
CA GLU A 231 -2.06 3.84 51.09
C GLU A 231 -2.96 2.90 50.25
N ARG A 232 -3.57 3.35 49.16
CA ARG A 232 -4.60 2.55 48.43
C ARG A 232 -4.18 1.87 47.11
N TYR A 233 -2.94 2.02 46.63
CA TYR A 233 -2.56 1.52 45.29
C TYR A 233 -1.20 0.79 45.25
N PRO A 234 -1.14 -0.53 45.47
CA PRO A 234 0.14 -1.27 45.49
C PRO A 234 0.67 -1.68 44.10
N PHE A 235 0.02 -1.32 42.99
CA PHE A 235 0.44 -1.73 41.64
C PHE A 235 0.15 -0.67 40.57
N LEU A 236 0.90 0.43 40.58
CA LEU A 236 1.02 1.32 39.42
C LEU A 236 2.48 1.77 39.28
N ALA A 237 3.26 0.95 38.58
CA ALA A 237 4.50 1.38 37.93
C ALA A 237 4.26 1.32 36.42
N PHE A 238 3.60 2.34 35.87
CA PHE A 238 3.77 2.70 34.47
C PHE A 238 4.88 3.77 34.40
N PRO A 239 5.78 3.73 33.40
CA PRO A 239 6.83 4.73 33.27
C PRO A 239 6.21 6.13 33.09
N PRO A 240 6.90 7.19 33.54
CA PRO A 240 6.36 8.54 33.55
C PRO A 240 5.98 8.99 32.14
N ILE A 241 4.75 9.52 32.01
CA ILE A 241 4.35 10.31 30.86
C ILE A 241 5.22 11.59 30.89
N PRO A 242 5.92 11.94 29.81
CA PRO A 242 6.73 13.16 29.78
C PRO A 242 5.86 14.40 30.07
N PRO A 243 6.43 15.44 30.70
CA PRO A 243 5.67 16.56 31.23
C PRO A 243 4.88 17.26 30.13
N GLN A 244 3.58 17.43 30.40
CA GLN A 244 2.67 18.27 29.64
C GLN A 244 3.21 19.70 29.64
N VAL A 245 3.71 20.16 28.50
CA VAL A 245 3.89 21.60 28.28
C VAL A 245 2.51 22.19 28.05
N GLY A 246 1.98 22.80 29.11
CA GLY A 246 1.03 23.92 29.16
C GLY A 246 -0.09 23.96 28.12
N GLU A 247 -1.32 23.93 28.63
CA GLU A 247 -2.52 24.45 27.97
C GLU A 247 -2.20 25.70 27.13
N GLY A 248 -2.43 25.64 25.81
CA GLY A 248 -2.37 26.83 24.94
C GLY A 248 -1.80 26.70 23.53
N SER A 249 -1.51 25.51 22.98
CA SER A 249 -0.84 25.38 21.66
C SER A 249 -1.59 24.60 20.58
N GLY A 250 -2.88 24.28 20.78
CA GLY A 250 -3.72 23.62 19.76
C GLY A 250 -4.46 24.57 18.80
N VAL A 251 -4.56 25.86 19.13
CA VAL A 251 -5.34 26.83 18.34
C VAL A 251 -4.46 27.77 17.49
N ARG A 252 -3.13 27.80 17.70
CA ARG A 252 -2.23 28.70 16.93
C ARG A 252 -1.62 28.11 15.65
N VAL A 253 -1.81 26.83 15.35
CA VAL A 253 -1.26 26.26 14.10
C VAL A 253 -2.19 26.51 12.90
N LEU A 254 -3.49 26.68 13.14
CA LEU A 254 -4.44 27.04 12.07
C LEU A 254 -4.45 28.55 11.78
N GLU A 255 -4.12 29.40 12.76
CA GLU A 255 -4.10 30.85 12.57
C GLU A 255 -2.81 31.35 11.88
N LEU A 256 -1.66 30.70 12.10
CA LEU A 256 -0.40 31.07 11.42
C LEU A 256 -0.37 30.65 9.93
N SER A 257 -1.12 29.62 9.53
CA SER A 257 -1.23 29.25 8.11
C SER A 257 -2.10 30.23 7.32
N LEU A 258 -3.13 30.82 7.95
CA LEU A 258 -4.01 31.79 7.28
C LEU A 258 -3.37 33.18 7.14
N GLU A 259 -2.53 33.62 8.09
CA GLU A 259 -1.80 34.89 7.96
C GLU A 259 -0.66 34.86 6.92
N LEU A 260 -0.07 33.68 6.67
CA LEU A 260 0.94 33.48 5.61
C LEU A 260 0.32 33.48 4.20
N GLU A 261 -0.88 32.94 4.04
CA GLU A 261 -1.61 33.01 2.76
C GLU A 261 -2.17 34.42 2.46
N ALA A 262 -2.60 35.16 3.49
CA ALA A 262 -3.09 36.53 3.32
C ALA A 262 -1.98 37.52 2.90
N ARG A 263 -0.73 37.31 3.34
CA ARG A 263 0.43 38.14 2.93
C ARG A 263 0.99 37.81 1.54
N ALA A 264 0.76 36.60 1.04
CA ALA A 264 1.13 36.24 -0.33
C ALA A 264 0.16 36.83 -1.38
N ALA A 265 -1.08 37.14 -0.98
CA ALA A 265 -2.12 37.68 -1.87
C ALA A 265 -2.04 39.19 -2.13
N SER A 266 -1.18 39.96 -1.44
CA SER A 266 -1.10 41.42 -1.57
C SER A 266 0.16 41.96 -2.28
N VAL A 267 0.94 41.12 -2.95
CA VAL A 267 2.07 41.57 -3.80
C VAL A 267 1.70 41.41 -5.27
N SER A 268 0.76 42.22 -5.72
CA SER A 268 0.54 42.49 -7.15
C SER A 268 1.52 43.57 -7.61
N VAL A 269 2.57 43.16 -8.32
CA VAL A 269 3.43 44.08 -9.09
C VAL A 269 2.76 44.30 -10.46
N PRO A 270 2.50 45.55 -10.90
CA PRO A 270 1.90 45.80 -12.19
C PRO A 270 2.89 45.53 -13.34
N ILE A 271 2.38 44.88 -14.39
CA ILE A 271 3.06 44.73 -15.68
C ILE A 271 2.87 46.05 -16.44
N GLU A 272 3.95 46.82 -16.61
CA GLU A 272 3.98 47.98 -17.49
C GLU A 272 4.39 47.50 -18.90
N THR A 273 3.44 47.53 -19.82
CA THR A 273 3.64 47.35 -21.26
C THR A 273 4.22 48.64 -21.82
N HIS A 274 5.43 48.65 -22.40
CA HIS A 274 5.84 49.65 -23.39
C HIS A 274 6.78 49.02 -24.44
N LEU A 275 6.25 48.80 -25.63
CA LEU A 275 6.94 48.90 -26.92
C LEU A 275 6.77 50.37 -27.38
N PRO A 276 7.72 50.96 -28.11
CA PRO A 276 8.20 50.48 -29.41
C PRO A 276 9.70 50.17 -29.51
#